data_AF-A0A358L764-F1
#
_entry.id   AF-A0A358L764-F1
#
_cell.length_a   1.000
_cell.length_b   1.000
_cell.length_c   1.000
_cell.angle_alpha   90.00
_cell.angle_beta   90.00
_cell.angle_gamma   90.00
#
_symmetry.space_group_name_H-M   'P 1'
#
loop_
_entity.id
_entity.type
_entity.pdbx_description
1 polymer ?
#
loop_
_entity_poly.entity_id
_entity_poly.type
_entity_poly.pdbx_seq_one_letter_code
_entity_poly.pdbx_strand_id
1 'polypeptide(L)'
;MRVTHPLPSQERDQPLFKSFFQGSFACSTACRGEGKRVDLVINSGHDMLLEKDYAQLAANQLLTARDSARWYLIEKTPGHYDWSTFLPMLHAAENNGLEIIWELAHFGWPDGLDIWQPAFVDRFAAFARAMACLMRDEGYQTPFFTPVNQISFWAWAGAEAALFNPGVTGRGRELKQQLVRASLAAMRAIREELPGARFVLTDPLVHIATQDASAAAREEAQRQHEAQFEAWEMLSGRL
;
A
#
# COMPACT_ATOMS: atom_id res chain seq x y z
N MET A 1 -54.78 -0.87 0.85
CA MET A 1 -54.14 -1.76 -0.14
C MET A 1 -52.66 -1.41 -0.18
N ARG A 2 -51.79 -2.20 0.45
CA ARG A 2 -50.33 -1.94 0.48
C ARG A 2 -49.74 -2.42 -0.85
N VAL A 3 -49.22 -1.49 -1.64
CA VAL A 3 -48.43 -1.83 -2.82
C VAL A 3 -47.06 -2.28 -2.33
N THR A 4 -46.82 -3.59 -2.36
CA THR A 4 -45.49 -4.17 -2.18
C THR A 4 -44.78 -4.10 -3.52
N HIS A 5 -43.83 -3.19 -3.67
CA HIS A 5 -42.87 -3.28 -4.76
C HIS A 5 -41.92 -4.45 -4.46
N PRO A 6 -41.88 -5.51 -5.28
CA PRO A 6 -40.84 -6.51 -5.13
C PRO A 6 -39.50 -5.82 -5.36
N LEU A 7 -38.58 -5.96 -4.40
CA LEU A 7 -37.18 -5.57 -4.60
C LEU A 7 -36.66 -6.35 -5.82
N PRO A 8 -35.97 -5.70 -6.76
CA PRO A 8 -35.41 -6.39 -7.90
C PRO A 8 -34.51 -7.53 -7.39
N SER A 9 -34.60 -8.69 -8.04
CA SER A 9 -33.72 -9.82 -7.77
C SER A 9 -32.28 -9.34 -7.93
N GLN A 10 -31.55 -9.23 -6.82
CA GLN A 10 -30.09 -9.11 -6.87
C GLN A 10 -29.59 -10.44 -7.44
N GLU A 11 -29.32 -10.48 -8.74
CA GLU A 11 -28.21 -11.30 -9.23
C GLU A 11 -27.04 -10.93 -8.32
N ARG A 12 -26.58 -11.87 -7.48
CA ARG A 12 -25.40 -11.61 -6.67
C ARG A 12 -24.24 -11.52 -7.65
N ASP A 13 -23.89 -10.28 -8.02
CA ASP A 13 -22.58 -9.96 -8.57
C ASP A 13 -21.55 -10.76 -7.77
N GLN A 14 -20.61 -11.38 -8.48
CA GLN A 14 -19.52 -12.09 -7.81
C GLN A 14 -18.86 -11.14 -6.80
N PRO A 15 -18.61 -11.60 -5.56
CA PRO A 15 -18.07 -10.73 -4.52
C PRO A 15 -16.72 -10.17 -4.97
N LEU A 16 -16.48 -8.89 -4.65
CA LEU A 16 -15.29 -8.16 -5.09
C LEU A 16 -13.98 -8.81 -4.65
N PHE A 17 -14.01 -9.40 -3.45
CA PHE A 17 -12.93 -10.03 -2.72
C PHE A 17 -13.36 -11.44 -2.33
N LYS A 18 -12.41 -12.36 -2.14
CA LYS A 18 -12.70 -13.76 -1.74
C LYS A 18 -13.34 -13.90 -0.35
N SER A 19 -13.16 -12.93 0.56
CA SER A 19 -13.86 -12.89 1.84
C SER A 19 -14.25 -11.47 2.27
N PHE A 20 -15.36 -11.36 3.01
CA PHE A 20 -15.82 -10.08 3.55
C PHE A 20 -14.90 -9.55 4.65
N PHE A 21 -14.58 -10.39 5.63
CA PHE A 21 -13.53 -10.10 6.60
C PHE A 21 -12.18 -10.42 5.99
N GLN A 22 -11.21 -9.55 6.22
CA GLN A 22 -9.88 -9.64 5.61
C GLN A 22 -8.80 -9.70 6.68
N GLY A 23 -7.71 -10.42 6.38
CA GLY A 23 -6.49 -10.44 7.18
C GLY A 23 -5.54 -9.29 6.82
N SER A 24 -4.55 -9.05 7.67
CA SER A 24 -3.42 -8.18 7.32
C SER A 24 -2.21 -8.58 8.16
N PHE A 25 -1.04 -8.59 7.55
CA PHE A 25 0.23 -8.74 8.26
C PHE A 25 0.95 -7.40 8.39
N ALA A 26 1.63 -7.20 9.51
CA ALA A 26 2.45 -6.01 9.72
C ALA A 26 3.70 -6.12 8.84
N CYS A 27 3.84 -5.20 7.87
CA CYS A 27 4.80 -5.35 6.79
C CYS A 27 5.57 -4.05 6.46
N SER A 28 5.50 -3.04 7.33
CA SER A 28 6.32 -1.83 7.19
C SER A 28 7.81 -2.16 7.14
N THR A 29 8.54 -1.44 6.28
CA THR A 29 10.00 -1.52 6.15
C THR A 29 10.65 -0.16 6.38
N ALA A 30 9.99 0.70 7.18
CA ALA A 30 10.43 2.05 7.51
C ALA A 30 11.84 2.09 8.10
N CYS A 31 12.58 3.13 7.77
CA CYS A 31 13.94 3.36 8.25
C CYS A 31 13.94 4.54 9.24
N ARG A 32 14.31 4.30 10.50
CA ARG A 32 14.30 5.33 11.57
C ARG A 32 15.61 6.14 11.64
N GLY A 33 16.50 5.94 10.68
CA GLY A 33 17.84 6.54 10.62
C GLY A 33 18.80 5.60 9.90
N GLU A 34 20.00 6.07 9.58
CA GLU A 34 20.99 5.27 8.86
C GLU A 34 21.25 3.91 9.53
N GLY A 35 21.10 2.81 8.76
CA GLY A 35 21.23 1.44 9.25
C GLY A 35 20.13 0.95 10.20
N LYS A 36 19.12 1.77 10.53
CA LYS A 36 18.05 1.44 11.50
C LYS A 36 16.73 1.16 10.79
N ARG A 37 16.75 0.19 9.89
CA ARG A 37 15.54 -0.30 9.21
C ARG A 37 14.74 -1.21 10.15
N VAL A 38 13.44 -0.97 10.21
CA VAL A 38 12.48 -1.79 10.93
C VAL A 38 11.68 -2.55 9.87
N ASP A 39 12.03 -3.82 9.66
CA ASP A 39 11.26 -4.74 8.82
C ASP A 39 10.30 -5.54 9.72
N LEU A 40 9.00 -5.23 9.64
CA LEU A 40 8.00 -5.87 10.48
C LEU A 40 7.72 -7.32 10.09
N VAL A 41 8.03 -7.72 8.86
CA VAL A 41 7.94 -9.13 8.44
C VAL A 41 8.95 -9.96 9.22
N ILE A 42 10.18 -9.45 9.37
CA ILE A 42 11.23 -10.09 10.19
C ILE A 42 10.89 -9.99 11.67
N ASN A 43 10.51 -8.81 12.16
CA ASN A 43 10.30 -8.59 13.60
C ASN A 43 9.13 -9.41 14.17
N SER A 44 8.12 -9.70 13.36
CA SER A 44 7.01 -10.58 13.75
C SER A 44 7.33 -12.07 13.58
N GLY A 45 8.41 -12.40 12.87
CA GLY A 45 8.74 -13.75 12.46
C GLY A 45 7.87 -14.28 11.31
N HIS A 46 7.11 -13.41 10.64
CA HIS A 46 6.23 -13.77 9.53
C HIS A 46 7.02 -14.39 8.36
N ASP A 47 8.27 -13.97 8.15
CA ASP A 47 9.15 -14.59 7.15
C ASP A 47 9.45 -16.08 7.41
N MET A 48 9.51 -16.48 8.69
CA MET A 48 9.73 -17.87 9.09
C MET A 48 8.43 -18.66 9.28
N LEU A 49 7.32 -17.98 9.54
CA LEU A 49 6.02 -18.57 9.87
C LEU A 49 4.99 -18.45 8.74
N LEU A 50 5.35 -17.84 7.61
CA LEU A 50 4.52 -17.55 6.44
C LEU A 50 3.47 -18.63 6.13
N GLU A 51 3.89 -19.87 5.92
CA GLU A 51 2.98 -20.98 5.59
C GLU A 51 1.94 -21.23 6.68
N LYS A 52 2.36 -21.16 7.96
CA LYS A 52 1.44 -21.33 9.10
C LYS A 52 0.50 -20.15 9.22
N ASP A 53 0.99 -18.94 9.01
CA ASP A 53 0.20 -17.71 9.11
C ASP A 53 -0.88 -17.67 8.03
N TYR A 54 -0.54 -18.04 6.80
CA TYR A 54 -1.49 -18.12 5.69
C TYR A 54 -2.49 -19.28 5.86
N ALA A 55 -2.03 -20.44 6.34
CA ALA A 55 -2.93 -21.54 6.70
C ALA A 55 -3.92 -21.15 7.81
N GLN A 56 -3.51 -20.34 8.78
CA GLN A 56 -4.41 -19.82 9.82
C GLN A 56 -5.48 -18.89 9.25
N LEU A 57 -5.13 -18.02 8.30
CA LEU A 57 -6.13 -17.20 7.61
C LEU A 57 -7.18 -18.05 6.90
N ALA A 58 -6.74 -19.04 6.12
CA ALA A 58 -7.62 -19.96 5.40
C ALA A 58 -8.53 -20.76 6.35
N ALA A 59 -7.97 -21.29 7.45
CA ALA A 59 -8.73 -22.02 8.47
C ALA A 59 -9.83 -21.18 9.12
N ASN A 60 -9.63 -19.85 9.21
CA ASN A 60 -10.60 -18.90 9.76
C ASN A 60 -11.48 -18.23 8.69
N GLN A 61 -11.46 -18.70 7.44
CA GLN A 61 -12.24 -18.16 6.31
C GLN A 61 -11.92 -16.68 6.01
N LEU A 62 -10.71 -16.24 6.35
CA LEU A 62 -10.13 -14.97 5.92
C LEU A 62 -9.35 -15.23 4.62
N LEU A 63 -10.07 -15.22 3.50
CA LEU A 63 -9.52 -15.62 2.19
C LEU A 63 -8.91 -14.44 1.42
N THR A 64 -9.17 -13.21 1.85
CA THR A 64 -8.48 -12.01 1.36
C THR A 64 -7.62 -11.40 2.47
N ALA A 65 -6.39 -11.02 2.17
CA ALA A 65 -5.50 -10.38 3.13
C ALA A 65 -4.56 -9.35 2.50
N ARG A 66 -3.91 -8.54 3.34
CA ARG A 66 -2.88 -7.57 2.94
C ARG A 66 -1.51 -8.00 3.42
N ASP A 67 -0.53 -7.87 2.53
CA ASP A 67 0.88 -8.14 2.80
C ASP A 67 1.76 -7.37 1.81
N SER A 68 3.07 -7.22 2.08
CA SER A 68 3.94 -6.38 1.26
C SER A 68 5.09 -7.11 0.60
N ALA A 69 5.42 -6.68 -0.61
CA ALA A 69 6.72 -6.92 -1.21
C ALA A 69 7.77 -6.01 -0.57
N ARG A 70 8.86 -6.61 -0.08
CA ARG A 70 9.95 -5.88 0.57
C ARG A 70 10.89 -5.29 -0.48
N TRP A 71 10.49 -4.20 -1.15
CA TRP A 71 11.23 -3.57 -2.26
C TRP A 71 12.72 -3.40 -1.98
N TYR A 72 13.09 -2.98 -0.76
CA TYR A 72 14.49 -2.79 -0.37
C TYR A 72 15.35 -4.08 -0.39
N LEU A 73 14.75 -5.27 -0.20
CA LEU A 73 15.43 -6.56 -0.33
C LEU A 73 15.40 -7.07 -1.76
N ILE A 74 14.32 -6.80 -2.48
CA ILE A 74 14.12 -7.27 -3.84
C ILE A 74 15.03 -6.54 -4.82
N GLU A 75 15.16 -5.21 -4.70
CA GLU A 75 15.99 -4.39 -5.57
C GLU A 75 17.19 -3.80 -4.80
N LYS A 76 18.11 -4.67 -4.34
CA LYS A 76 19.36 -4.23 -3.69
C LYS A 76 20.30 -3.52 -4.65
N THR A 77 20.30 -3.94 -5.92
CA THR A 77 21.06 -3.30 -6.99
C THR A 77 20.06 -2.71 -7.98
N PRO A 78 20.19 -1.42 -8.37
CA PRO A 78 19.27 -0.78 -9.31
C PRO A 78 18.99 -1.63 -10.56
N GLY A 79 17.72 -1.92 -10.83
CA GLY A 79 17.28 -2.70 -12.00
C GLY A 79 17.52 -4.22 -11.92
N HIS A 80 18.07 -4.73 -10.82
CA HIS A 80 18.23 -6.16 -10.57
C HIS A 80 17.28 -6.60 -9.46
N TYR A 81 16.36 -7.51 -9.79
CA TYR A 81 15.31 -7.96 -8.89
C TYR A 81 15.57 -9.40 -8.42
N ASP A 82 15.77 -9.55 -7.12
CA ASP A 82 15.85 -10.84 -6.43
C ASP A 82 14.51 -11.14 -5.76
N TRP A 83 13.75 -12.07 -6.33
CA TRP A 83 12.42 -12.43 -5.86
C TRP A 83 12.41 -13.50 -4.77
N SER A 84 13.58 -13.89 -4.24
CA SER A 84 13.70 -14.93 -3.20
C SER A 84 12.89 -14.65 -1.93
N THR A 85 12.61 -13.39 -1.63
CA THR A 85 11.78 -13.00 -0.48
C THR A 85 10.30 -12.88 -0.79
N PHE A 86 9.89 -12.93 -2.07
CA PHE A 86 8.52 -12.70 -2.51
C PHE A 86 7.85 -13.95 -3.12
N LEU A 87 8.56 -14.70 -3.95
CA LEU A 87 8.01 -15.94 -4.55
C LEU A 87 7.48 -16.93 -3.52
N PRO A 88 8.17 -17.21 -2.38
CA PRO A 88 7.60 -18.06 -1.35
C PRO A 88 6.26 -17.55 -0.80
N MET A 89 6.10 -16.23 -0.65
CA MET A 89 4.83 -15.62 -0.21
C MET A 89 3.73 -15.81 -1.24
N LEU A 90 4.06 -15.62 -2.52
CA LEU A 90 3.13 -15.81 -3.62
C LEU A 90 2.63 -17.27 -3.69
N HIS A 91 3.55 -18.24 -3.63
CA HIS A 91 3.22 -19.66 -3.67
C HIS A 91 2.47 -20.12 -2.41
N ALA A 92 2.85 -19.64 -1.23
CA ALA A 92 2.11 -19.93 0.01
C ALA A 92 0.67 -19.42 -0.07
N ALA A 93 0.45 -18.23 -0.64
CA ALA A 93 -0.89 -17.68 -0.83
C ALA A 93 -1.73 -18.57 -1.77
N GLU A 94 -1.14 -18.99 -2.89
CA GLU A 94 -1.80 -19.87 -3.85
C GLU A 94 -2.15 -21.23 -3.23
N ASN A 95 -1.21 -21.86 -2.53
CA ASN A 95 -1.39 -23.16 -1.86
C ASN A 95 -2.54 -23.13 -0.83
N ASN A 96 -2.78 -21.98 -0.21
CA ASN A 96 -3.86 -21.77 0.76
C ASN A 96 -5.12 -21.13 0.16
N GLY A 97 -5.16 -20.95 -1.17
CA GLY A 97 -6.30 -20.37 -1.88
C GLY A 97 -6.57 -18.90 -1.58
N LEU A 98 -5.60 -18.19 -1.01
CA LEU A 98 -5.73 -16.79 -0.57
C LEU A 98 -5.72 -15.82 -1.75
N GLU A 99 -6.28 -14.64 -1.53
CA GLU A 99 -6.17 -13.46 -2.37
C GLU A 99 -5.43 -12.39 -1.57
N ILE A 100 -4.18 -12.12 -1.95
CA ILE A 100 -3.39 -11.10 -1.28
C ILE A 100 -3.45 -9.79 -2.06
N ILE A 101 -3.72 -8.71 -1.35
CA ILE A 101 -3.55 -7.33 -1.81
C ILE A 101 -2.10 -6.97 -1.54
N TRP A 102 -1.28 -6.97 -2.59
CA TRP A 102 0.16 -6.78 -2.45
C TRP A 102 0.54 -5.31 -2.36
N GLU A 103 1.19 -4.94 -1.26
CA GLU A 103 1.71 -3.60 -1.04
C GLU A 103 3.14 -3.49 -1.59
N LEU A 104 3.39 -2.55 -2.49
CA LEU A 104 4.71 -2.40 -3.12
C LEU A 104 5.66 -1.55 -2.27
N ALA A 105 5.13 -0.49 -1.64
CA ALA A 105 5.88 0.37 -0.74
C ALA A 105 5.10 0.62 0.56
N HIS A 106 5.52 -0.04 1.63
CA HIS A 106 5.03 0.17 2.99
C HIS A 106 6.10 0.90 3.82
N PHE A 107 6.18 2.22 3.64
CA PHE A 107 7.10 3.14 4.32
C PHE A 107 8.61 2.91 4.13
N GLY A 108 9.01 1.95 3.30
CA GLY A 108 10.41 1.68 2.97
C GLY A 108 10.66 1.58 1.48
N TRP A 109 11.89 1.89 1.10
CA TRP A 109 12.41 1.80 -0.27
C TRP A 109 13.91 1.41 -0.23
N PRO A 110 14.54 1.06 -1.37
CA PRO A 110 15.95 0.67 -1.45
C PRO A 110 16.92 1.73 -0.92
N ASP A 111 18.02 1.28 -0.32
CA ASP A 111 19.07 2.17 0.18
C ASP A 111 19.74 2.94 -0.98
N GLY A 112 20.20 4.16 -0.70
CA GLY A 112 20.86 5.02 -1.68
C GLY A 112 19.95 5.66 -2.75
N LEU A 113 18.66 5.34 -2.77
CA LEU A 113 17.68 6.00 -3.65
C LEU A 113 17.12 7.25 -2.95
N ASP A 114 17.31 8.42 -3.57
CA ASP A 114 16.77 9.68 -3.07
C ASP A 114 15.29 9.84 -3.46
N ILE A 115 14.41 9.79 -2.46
CA ILE A 115 12.95 9.91 -2.61
C ILE A 115 12.52 11.22 -3.25
N TRP A 116 13.28 12.30 -3.09
CA TRP A 116 12.94 13.63 -3.59
C TRP A 116 13.18 13.78 -5.10
N GLN A 117 13.96 12.89 -5.71
CA GLN A 117 14.33 13.00 -7.12
C GLN A 117 13.32 12.31 -8.04
N PRO A 118 13.18 12.78 -9.30
CA PRO A 118 12.38 12.08 -10.31
C PRO A 118 12.74 10.60 -10.47
N ALA A 119 14.03 10.26 -10.29
CA ALA A 119 14.52 8.90 -10.35
C ALA A 119 13.82 7.95 -9.35
N PHE A 120 13.30 8.44 -8.23
CA PHE A 120 12.49 7.62 -7.31
C PHE A 120 11.21 7.12 -7.98
N VAL A 121 10.51 8.01 -8.70
CA VAL A 121 9.27 7.68 -9.42
C VAL A 121 9.56 6.67 -10.53
N ASP A 122 10.62 6.90 -11.30
CA ASP A 122 11.01 6.02 -12.41
C ASP A 122 11.41 4.63 -11.92
N ARG A 123 12.24 4.57 -10.86
CA ARG A 123 12.67 3.30 -10.23
C ARG A 123 11.51 2.55 -9.62
N PHE A 124 10.61 3.25 -8.94
CA PHE A 124 9.43 2.63 -8.35
C PHE A 124 8.49 2.06 -9.42
N ALA A 125 8.28 2.78 -10.52
CA ALA A 125 7.48 2.30 -11.65
C ALA A 125 8.12 1.09 -12.34
N ALA A 126 9.46 1.06 -12.49
CA ALA A 126 10.19 -0.09 -13.02
C ALA A 126 10.05 -1.33 -12.11
N PHE A 127 10.19 -1.15 -10.79
CA PHE A 127 9.97 -2.22 -9.82
C PHE A 127 8.53 -2.75 -9.89
N ALA A 128 7.53 -1.84 -9.93
CA ALA A 128 6.12 -2.21 -10.05
C ALA A 128 5.83 -3.00 -11.33
N ARG A 129 6.42 -2.61 -12.46
CA ARG A 129 6.35 -3.36 -13.72
C ARG A 129 6.96 -4.76 -13.58
N ALA A 130 8.15 -4.85 -13.01
CA ALA A 130 8.84 -6.12 -12.87
C ALA A 130 8.07 -7.11 -11.99
N MET A 131 7.44 -6.61 -10.92
CA MET A 131 6.54 -7.41 -10.08
C MET A 131 5.28 -7.85 -10.83
N ALA A 132 4.70 -6.97 -11.66
CA ALA A 132 3.55 -7.32 -12.50
C ALA A 132 3.91 -8.37 -13.57
N CYS A 133 5.07 -8.25 -14.23
CA CYS A 133 5.59 -9.27 -15.13
C CYS A 133 5.74 -10.62 -14.42
N LEU A 134 6.39 -10.62 -13.25
CA LEU A 134 6.55 -11.85 -12.45
C LEU A 134 5.19 -12.49 -12.15
N MET A 135 4.24 -11.72 -11.62
CA MET A 135 2.92 -12.27 -11.26
C MET A 135 2.15 -12.77 -12.48
N ARG A 136 2.24 -12.09 -13.63
CA ARG A 136 1.67 -12.58 -14.90
C ARG A 136 2.30 -13.92 -15.29
N ASP A 137 3.62 -14.02 -15.21
CA ASP A 137 4.37 -15.22 -15.60
C ASP A 137 4.08 -16.39 -14.63
N GLU A 138 3.76 -16.09 -13.37
CA GLU A 138 3.22 -17.02 -12.36
C GLU A 138 1.70 -17.30 -12.54
N GLY A 139 1.06 -16.77 -13.61
CA GLY A 139 -0.30 -17.11 -14.00
C GLY A 139 -1.42 -16.20 -13.46
N TYR A 140 -1.09 -15.14 -12.73
CA TYR A 140 -2.10 -14.18 -12.25
C TYR A 140 -2.67 -13.34 -13.38
N GLN A 141 -4.00 -13.15 -13.39
CA GLN A 141 -4.70 -12.34 -14.39
C GLN A 141 -5.27 -11.03 -13.83
N THR A 142 -5.82 -11.09 -12.61
CA THR A 142 -6.48 -9.96 -11.95
C THR A 142 -6.01 -9.73 -10.50
N PRO A 143 -4.69 -9.63 -10.24
CA PRO A 143 -4.20 -9.43 -8.88
C PRO A 143 -4.54 -8.04 -8.33
N PHE A 144 -4.51 -7.93 -7.00
CA PHE A 144 -4.72 -6.67 -6.28
C PHE A 144 -3.39 -6.08 -5.81
N PHE A 145 -3.26 -4.76 -5.96
CA PHE A 145 -2.08 -4.02 -5.53
C PHE A 145 -2.44 -2.78 -4.72
N THR A 146 -1.59 -2.45 -3.76
CA THR A 146 -1.49 -1.12 -3.15
C THR A 146 -0.11 -0.56 -3.51
N PRO A 147 0.01 0.41 -4.43
CA PRO A 147 1.32 0.93 -4.81
C PRO A 147 2.06 1.52 -3.61
N VAL A 148 1.52 2.58 -3.01
CA VAL A 148 2.06 3.18 -1.79
C VAL A 148 1.01 3.08 -0.70
N ASN A 149 1.37 2.50 0.44
CA ASN A 149 0.50 2.46 1.61
C ASN A 149 0.46 3.84 2.30
N GLN A 150 -0.74 4.35 2.56
CA GLN A 150 -1.01 5.53 3.37
C GLN A 150 -0.12 6.74 3.03
N ILE A 151 -0.27 7.27 1.82
CA ILE A 151 0.50 8.40 1.30
C ILE A 151 0.48 9.60 2.25
N SER A 152 -0.68 9.99 2.78
CA SER A 152 -0.80 11.14 3.67
C SER A 152 -0.15 10.88 5.02
N PHE A 153 -0.26 9.66 5.56
CA PHE A 153 0.46 9.29 6.77
C PHE A 153 1.98 9.32 6.57
N TRP A 154 2.48 8.75 5.48
CA TRP A 154 3.91 8.75 5.20
C TRP A 154 4.44 10.18 5.01
N ALA A 155 3.71 11.01 4.26
CA ALA A 155 4.03 12.42 4.07
C ALA A 155 4.16 13.15 5.42
N TRP A 156 3.17 12.99 6.31
CA TRP A 156 3.20 13.59 7.64
C TRP A 156 4.31 13.01 8.53
N ALA A 157 4.34 11.69 8.71
CA ALA A 157 5.26 11.05 9.64
C ALA A 157 6.72 11.20 9.20
N GLY A 158 6.98 11.15 7.88
CA GLY A 158 8.34 11.18 7.34
C GLY A 158 8.88 12.57 7.00
N ALA A 159 8.01 13.54 6.70
CA ALA A 159 8.44 14.86 6.22
C ALA A 159 7.81 16.06 6.95
N GLU A 160 6.92 15.83 7.92
CA GLU A 160 6.40 16.86 8.82
C GLU A 160 6.85 16.64 10.27
N ALA A 161 6.65 15.43 10.79
CA ALA A 161 6.95 15.04 12.16
C ALA A 161 8.32 14.33 12.33
N ALA A 162 9.02 14.02 11.23
CA ALA A 162 10.34 13.37 11.22
C ALA A 162 10.45 12.08 12.07
N LEU A 163 9.40 11.26 12.11
CA LEU A 163 9.32 10.01 12.90
C LEU A 163 10.11 8.86 12.29
N PHE A 164 10.24 8.85 10.96
CA PHE A 164 11.05 7.91 10.18
C PHE A 164 11.39 8.53 8.82
N ASN A 165 12.13 7.81 7.98
CA ASN A 165 12.60 8.27 6.67
C ASN A 165 11.46 8.85 5.80
N PRO A 166 11.69 10.01 5.14
CA PRO A 166 12.98 10.70 4.99
C PRO A 166 13.48 11.48 6.22
N GLY A 167 12.71 11.57 7.30
CA GLY A 167 13.18 12.09 8.59
C GLY A 167 13.41 13.60 8.59
N VAL A 168 12.65 14.35 7.78
CA VAL A 168 12.73 15.81 7.68
C VAL A 168 11.45 16.45 8.20
N THR A 169 11.45 17.77 8.36
CA THR A 169 10.30 18.57 8.81
C THR A 169 9.91 19.60 7.77
N GLY A 170 8.64 20.00 7.72
CA GLY A 170 8.12 21.07 6.86
C GLY A 170 8.09 20.76 5.35
N ARG A 171 8.27 19.50 4.95
CA ARG A 171 8.21 19.04 3.54
C ARG A 171 7.10 18.02 3.29
N GLY A 172 6.09 17.95 4.18
CA GLY A 172 5.00 16.99 4.07
C GLY A 172 4.25 17.07 2.73
N ARG A 173 3.90 18.27 2.27
CA ARG A 173 3.21 18.45 0.98
C ARG A 173 4.04 17.99 -0.22
N GLU A 174 5.32 18.29 -0.22
CA GLU A 174 6.25 17.88 -1.29
C GLU A 174 6.37 16.35 -1.35
N LEU A 175 6.55 15.70 -0.20
CA LEU A 175 6.60 14.24 -0.13
C LEU A 175 5.28 13.61 -0.59
N LYS A 176 4.14 14.18 -0.19
CA LYS A 176 2.81 13.74 -0.62
C LYS A 176 2.69 13.73 -2.15
N GLN A 177 3.04 14.84 -2.80
CA GLN A 177 3.01 14.96 -4.26
C GLN A 177 3.90 13.93 -4.95
N GLN A 178 5.09 13.70 -4.39
CA GLN A 178 6.05 12.75 -4.92
C GLN A 178 5.56 11.30 -4.81
N LEU A 179 4.95 10.93 -3.68
CA LEU A 179 4.35 9.61 -3.48
C LEU A 179 3.09 9.39 -4.34
N VAL A 180 2.30 10.43 -4.59
CA VAL A 180 1.19 10.37 -5.57
C VAL A 180 1.72 10.12 -6.98
N ARG A 181 2.75 10.85 -7.41
CA ARG A 181 3.40 10.65 -8.72
C ARG A 181 3.93 9.22 -8.86
N ALA A 182 4.62 8.73 -7.83
CA ALA A 182 5.11 7.35 -7.77
C ALA A 182 3.96 6.33 -7.89
N SER A 183 2.87 6.52 -7.15
CA SER A 183 1.70 5.65 -7.19
C SER A 183 1.05 5.60 -8.58
N LEU A 184 0.84 6.77 -9.21
CA LEU A 184 0.26 6.85 -10.55
C LEU A 184 1.16 6.21 -11.61
N ALA A 185 2.48 6.40 -11.50
CA ALA A 185 3.45 5.78 -12.41
C ALA A 185 3.47 4.25 -12.26
N ALA A 186 3.48 3.75 -11.02
CA ALA A 186 3.40 2.32 -10.72
C ALA A 186 2.09 1.70 -11.24
N MET A 187 0.94 2.34 -11.02
CA MET A 187 -0.35 1.84 -11.52
C MET A 187 -0.39 1.73 -13.05
N ARG A 188 0.15 2.73 -13.77
CA ARG A 188 0.26 2.67 -15.23
C ARG A 188 1.15 1.50 -15.65
N ALA A 189 2.33 1.40 -15.06
CA ALA A 189 3.29 0.36 -15.38
C ALA A 189 2.75 -1.06 -15.10
N ILE A 190 2.04 -1.25 -13.99
CA ILE A 190 1.36 -2.51 -13.67
C ILE A 190 0.29 -2.84 -14.73
N ARG A 191 -0.55 -1.87 -15.10
CA ARG A 191 -1.65 -2.08 -16.08
C ARG A 191 -1.16 -2.45 -17.48
N GLU A 192 0.03 -2.00 -17.87
CA GLU A 192 0.62 -2.37 -19.15
C GLU A 192 0.96 -3.86 -19.23
N GLU A 193 1.39 -4.46 -18.11
CA GLU A 193 1.72 -5.90 -18.05
C GLU A 193 0.53 -6.77 -17.63
N LEU A 194 -0.33 -6.24 -16.77
CA LEU A 194 -1.52 -6.88 -16.20
C LEU A 194 -2.74 -5.95 -16.33
N PRO A 195 -3.42 -5.93 -17.49
CA PRO A 195 -4.58 -5.06 -17.70
C PRO A 195 -5.74 -5.33 -16.72
N GLY A 196 -5.83 -6.56 -16.21
CA GLY A 196 -6.82 -6.97 -15.22
C GLY A 196 -6.48 -6.60 -13.77
N ALA A 197 -5.31 -6.01 -13.51
CA ALA A 197 -4.89 -5.63 -12.17
C ALA A 197 -5.83 -4.60 -11.54
N ARG A 198 -6.04 -4.75 -10.22
CA ARG A 198 -6.94 -3.92 -9.43
C ARG A 198 -6.15 -3.20 -8.34
N PHE A 199 -6.55 -1.97 -8.02
CA PHE A 199 -5.82 -1.15 -7.06
C PHE A 199 -6.66 -0.89 -5.82
N VAL A 200 -6.09 -1.18 -4.66
CA VAL A 200 -6.63 -0.85 -3.34
C VAL A 200 -5.76 0.24 -2.76
N LEU A 201 -6.31 1.43 -2.60
CA LEU A 201 -5.60 2.58 -2.05
C LEU A 201 -5.96 2.75 -0.58
N THR A 202 -5.00 3.18 0.22
CA THR A 202 -5.17 3.32 1.66
C THR A 202 -4.65 4.68 2.12
N ASP A 203 -5.36 5.30 3.04
CA ASP A 203 -4.95 6.51 3.75
C ASP A 203 -5.76 6.61 5.05
N PRO A 204 -5.22 7.11 6.18
CA PRO A 204 -6.03 7.34 7.36
C PRO A 204 -7.05 8.45 7.10
N LEU A 205 -8.28 8.21 7.55
CA LEU A 205 -9.30 9.23 7.72
C LEU A 205 -9.51 9.41 9.22
N VAL A 206 -9.21 10.59 9.72
CA VAL A 206 -9.29 10.92 11.13
C VAL A 206 -10.20 12.11 11.36
N HIS A 207 -10.92 12.08 12.47
CA HIS A 207 -11.62 13.24 12.97
C HIS A 207 -10.62 14.12 13.73
N ILE A 208 -10.27 15.27 13.15
CA ILE A 208 -9.40 16.25 13.81
C ILE A 208 -10.28 17.15 14.69
N ALA A 209 -10.08 17.04 16.00
CA ALA A 209 -10.75 17.87 17.00
C ALA A 209 -9.73 18.72 17.76
N THR A 210 -10.16 19.89 18.21
CA THR A 210 -9.37 20.76 19.08
C THR A 210 -9.94 20.75 20.50
N GLN A 211 -9.06 20.73 21.51
CA GLN A 211 -9.45 20.95 22.91
C GLN A 211 -9.68 22.44 23.21
N ASP A 212 -9.00 23.33 22.48
CA ASP A 212 -9.20 24.77 22.55
C ASP A 212 -10.40 25.18 21.67
N ALA A 213 -11.32 25.93 22.26
CA ALA A 213 -12.50 26.45 21.57
C ALA A 213 -12.24 27.73 20.76
N SER A 214 -11.01 28.24 20.73
CA SER A 214 -10.64 29.43 19.96
C SER A 214 -10.87 29.26 18.46
N ALA A 215 -11.15 30.37 17.77
CA ALA A 215 -11.36 30.36 16.32
C ALA A 215 -10.12 29.85 15.58
N ALA A 216 -8.91 30.25 16.02
CA ALA A 216 -7.65 29.83 15.41
C ALA A 216 -7.42 28.32 15.53
N ALA A 217 -7.74 27.73 16.68
CA ALA A 217 -7.59 26.29 16.88
C ALA A 217 -8.60 25.48 16.05
N ARG A 218 -9.83 25.98 15.88
CA ARG A 218 -10.83 25.38 14.96
C ARG A 218 -10.39 25.47 13.51
N GLU A 219 -9.81 26.59 13.10
CA GLU A 219 -9.32 26.79 11.75
C GLU A 219 -8.13 25.86 11.44
N GLU A 220 -7.20 25.70 12.38
CA GLU A 220 -6.10 24.73 12.22
C GLU A 220 -6.62 23.29 12.15
N ALA A 221 -7.56 22.91 13.01
CA ALA A 221 -8.18 21.60 12.95
C ALA A 221 -8.88 21.36 11.59
N GLN A 222 -9.55 22.37 11.05
CA GLN A 222 -10.17 22.31 9.73
C GLN A 222 -9.13 22.16 8.60
N ARG A 223 -8.02 22.92 8.65
CA ARG A 223 -6.92 22.77 7.67
C ARG A 223 -6.33 21.36 7.68
N GLN A 224 -6.09 20.79 8.86
CA GLN A 224 -5.59 19.42 8.99
C GLN A 224 -6.61 18.39 8.51
N HIS A 225 -7.90 18.62 8.79
CA HIS A 225 -8.98 17.78 8.29
C HIS A 225 -9.05 17.80 6.76
N GLU A 226 -8.87 18.96 6.12
CA GLU A 226 -8.85 19.07 4.66
C GLU A 226 -7.59 18.42 4.06
N ALA A 227 -6.43 18.56 4.72
CA ALA A 227 -5.17 18.03 4.25
C ALA A 227 -5.16 16.49 4.04
N GLN A 228 -6.01 15.74 4.75
CA GLN A 228 -6.10 14.28 4.58
C GLN A 228 -6.76 13.85 3.26
N PHE A 229 -7.50 14.76 2.59
CA PHE A 229 -8.14 14.47 1.30
C PHE A 229 -7.24 14.80 0.11
N GLU A 230 -6.20 15.61 0.29
CA GLU A 230 -5.34 16.09 -0.81
C GLU A 230 -4.74 14.95 -1.64
N ALA A 231 -4.29 13.86 -1.01
CA ALA A 231 -3.73 12.73 -1.75
C ALA A 231 -4.77 12.09 -2.68
N TRP A 232 -6.02 11.96 -2.22
CA TRP A 232 -7.14 11.45 -3.00
C TRP A 232 -7.53 12.38 -4.15
N GLU A 233 -7.52 13.69 -3.90
CA GLU A 233 -7.78 14.69 -4.94
C GLU A 233 -6.72 14.65 -6.04
N MET A 234 -5.43 14.59 -5.68
CA MET A 234 -4.35 14.44 -6.66
C MET A 234 -4.43 13.11 -7.43
N LEU A 235 -4.69 11.99 -6.73
CA LEU A 235 -4.83 10.67 -7.35
C LEU A 235 -6.02 10.61 -8.33
N SER A 236 -7.09 11.36 -8.05
CA SER A 236 -8.27 11.45 -8.91
C SER A 236 -8.19 12.55 -9.97
N GLY A 237 -7.07 13.30 -10.03
CA GLY A 237 -6.85 14.36 -11.01
C GLY A 237 -7.68 15.63 -10.76
N ARG A 238 -8.16 15.85 -9.53
CA ARG A 238 -8.89 17.06 -9.13
C ARG A 238 -7.97 18.19 -8.67
N LEU A 239 -6.72 17.87 -8.33
CA LEU A 239 -5.66 18.80 -7.93
C LEU A 239 -4.38 18.53 -8.73
#